data_AF-A0A7Y5T976-F1
#
_entry.id   AF-A0A7Y5T976-F1
#
_cell.length_a   1.000
_cell.length_b   1.000
_cell.length_c   1.000
_cell.angle_alpha   90.00
_cell.angle_beta   90.00
_cell.angle_gamma   90.00
#
_symmetry.space_group_name_H-M   'P 1'
#
loop_
_entity.id
_entity.type
_entity.pdbx_description
1 polymer ?
#
loop_
_entity_poly.entity_id
_entity_poly.type
_entity_poly.pdbx_seq_one_letter_code
_entity_poly.pdbx_strand_id
1 'polypeptide(L)'
;MTTTTTTTTRHLSLLKPTGALTLGSYLGALRPMAERQHDATCFYGVADLHALTVPHDPAPLRQRLREMRTLFLACGLDPARATLFVQSDVPAHSELGYLLECVAHTGELNRMIQFKEKGRDQPQTRASLFTYPALMAADILLYRTTEVPVGDDQRQHVELARDLAMRFNRTYGAVFTVPEITVPPVAARVMDLQDPARKMSKSAHGDAGVVFLLDPPDVVARKVARAVTDSDTGPDAVRHDPAAKPGIGNLLEILAACTGTDLAEAAAEVTTYGRLKRRVADAVVALLEPVRKRYVELADDPAYVEEVFAAGAERCRAETAPVLASARAAIGLR
;
A
#
# COMPACT_ATOMS: atom_id res chain seq x y z
N MET A 1 28.40 -8.75 30.32
CA MET A 1 27.43 -7.72 29.90
C MET A 1 26.81 -8.18 28.60
N THR A 2 25.67 -8.85 28.69
CA THR A 2 24.82 -9.15 27.53
C THR A 2 24.23 -7.83 27.05
N THR A 3 24.80 -7.29 25.96
CA THR A 3 24.16 -6.23 25.20
C THR A 3 22.87 -6.80 24.64
N THR A 4 21.76 -6.52 25.30
CA THR A 4 20.42 -6.67 24.75
C THR A 4 20.33 -5.70 23.59
N THR A 5 20.73 -6.12 22.39
CA THR A 5 20.29 -5.46 21.16
C THR A 5 18.78 -5.57 21.15
N THR A 6 18.10 -4.52 21.58
CA THR A 6 16.69 -4.31 21.25
C THR A 6 16.60 -4.37 19.74
N THR A 7 16.15 -5.52 19.20
CA THR A 7 15.94 -5.69 17.78
C THR A 7 14.83 -4.73 17.37
N THR A 8 15.19 -3.55 16.87
CA THR A 8 14.22 -2.59 16.36
C THR A 8 13.46 -3.24 15.21
N THR A 9 12.14 -3.37 15.35
CA THR A 9 11.26 -3.93 14.31
C THR A 9 11.46 -3.15 13.01
N ARG A 10 11.60 -3.88 11.90
CA ARG A 10 11.84 -3.31 10.57
C ARG A 10 10.60 -3.49 9.73
N HIS A 11 10.12 -2.40 9.14
CA HIS A 11 8.93 -2.41 8.30
C HIS A 11 9.24 -1.95 6.88
N LEU A 12 8.76 -2.72 5.91
CA LEU A 12 8.76 -2.37 4.50
C LEU A 12 7.32 -2.23 4.01
N SER A 13 7.04 -1.16 3.28
CA SER A 13 5.77 -1.02 2.55
C SER A 13 6.02 -0.32 1.22
N LEU A 14 5.76 -1.04 0.13
CA LEU A 14 5.86 -0.49 -1.23
C LEU A 14 4.50 -0.42 -1.88
N LEU A 15 4.08 0.77 -2.28
CA LEU A 15 2.81 0.97 -2.94
C LEU A 15 3.06 1.11 -4.45
N LYS A 16 2.28 0.40 -5.26
CA LYS A 16 2.37 0.51 -6.72
C LYS A 16 1.82 1.88 -7.18
N PRO A 17 2.48 2.56 -8.13
CA PRO A 17 2.01 3.81 -8.75
C PRO A 17 0.92 3.56 -9.81
N THR A 18 -0.04 2.68 -9.51
CA THR A 18 -1.16 2.35 -10.39
C THR A 18 -2.37 3.18 -10.01
N GLY A 19 -2.73 4.18 -10.82
CA GLY A 19 -3.84 5.10 -10.56
C GLY A 19 -3.56 6.10 -9.43
N ALA A 20 -4.47 7.05 -9.24
CA ALA A 20 -4.36 8.06 -8.17
C ALA A 20 -4.65 7.44 -6.79
N LEU A 21 -4.02 7.97 -5.74
CA LEU A 21 -4.27 7.53 -4.36
C LEU A 21 -5.69 7.90 -3.93
N THR A 22 -6.34 6.97 -3.25
CA THR A 22 -7.74 7.09 -2.80
C THR A 22 -7.82 7.31 -1.29
N LEU A 23 -8.98 7.72 -0.79
CA LEU A 23 -9.27 7.78 0.64
C LEU A 23 -8.96 6.44 1.33
N GLY A 24 -9.31 5.31 0.70
CA GLY A 24 -8.96 3.98 1.18
C GLY A 24 -7.45 3.71 1.22
N SER A 25 -6.67 4.29 0.30
CA SER A 25 -5.20 4.22 0.33
C SER A 25 -4.63 5.01 1.50
N TYR A 26 -5.22 6.17 1.83
CA TYR A 26 -4.79 6.98 2.96
C TYR A 26 -5.13 6.33 4.30
N LEU A 27 -6.41 6.02 4.53
CA LEU A 27 -6.87 5.43 5.78
C LEU A 27 -6.31 4.01 6.02
N GLY A 28 -6.16 3.23 4.95
CA GLY A 28 -5.72 1.84 5.04
C GLY A 28 -4.21 1.62 5.02
N ALA A 29 -3.42 2.59 4.55
CA ALA A 29 -1.96 2.43 4.42
C ALA A 29 -1.17 3.67 4.85
N LEU A 30 -1.38 4.84 4.24
CA LEU A 30 -0.50 5.99 4.48
C LEU A 30 -0.58 6.53 5.90
N ARG A 31 -1.78 6.60 6.51
CA ARG A 31 -1.93 7.02 7.91
C ARG A 31 -1.24 6.03 8.86
N PRO A 32 -1.51 4.71 8.82
CA PRO A 32 -0.75 3.75 9.61
C PRO A 32 0.78 3.80 9.39
N MET A 33 1.24 4.09 8.17
CA MET A 33 2.67 4.28 7.88
C MET A 33 3.23 5.53 8.58
N ALA A 34 2.52 6.65 8.53
CA ALA A 34 2.90 7.88 9.22
C ALA A 34 2.89 7.72 10.76
N GLU A 35 2.03 6.88 11.31
CA GLU A 35 2.01 6.57 12.75
C GLU A 35 3.19 5.66 13.13
N ARG A 36 3.44 4.59 12.37
CA ARG A 36 4.48 3.58 12.70
C ARG A 36 5.92 4.08 12.57
N GLN A 37 6.17 5.13 11.79
CA GLN A 37 7.51 5.69 11.63
C GLN A 37 8.12 6.19 12.96
N HIS A 38 7.33 6.31 14.02
CA HIS A 38 7.79 6.74 15.33
C HIS A 38 8.35 5.59 16.18
N ASP A 39 7.99 4.33 15.88
CA ASP A 39 8.26 3.17 16.74
C ASP A 39 9.15 2.10 16.08
N ALA A 40 9.51 2.27 14.80
CA ALA A 40 10.20 1.24 14.01
C ALA A 40 11.16 1.82 12.97
N THR A 41 12.08 1.00 12.46
CA THR A 41 12.86 1.37 11.27
C THR A 41 11.99 1.12 10.04
N CYS A 42 11.61 2.19 9.34
CA CYS A 42 10.65 2.11 8.24
C CYS A 42 11.29 2.43 6.87
N PHE A 43 11.01 1.55 5.91
CA PHE A 43 11.34 1.70 4.49
C PHE A 43 10.02 1.77 3.71
N TYR A 44 9.71 2.94 3.19
CA TYR A 44 8.48 3.19 2.46
C TYR A 44 8.80 3.65 1.06
N GLY A 45 8.17 3.04 0.06
CA GLY A 45 8.56 3.32 -1.30
C GLY A 45 7.48 3.15 -2.35
N VAL A 46 7.82 3.57 -3.55
CA VAL A 46 6.99 3.42 -4.73
C VAL A 46 7.50 2.22 -5.54
N ALA A 47 6.67 1.19 -5.66
CA ALA A 47 6.96 -0.04 -6.38
C ALA A 47 6.72 0.14 -7.90
N ASP A 48 7.56 0.94 -8.55
CA ASP A 48 7.44 1.29 -9.96
C ASP A 48 7.82 0.14 -10.90
N LEU A 49 8.80 -0.72 -10.55
CA LEU A 49 9.11 -1.94 -11.33
C LEU A 49 7.90 -2.89 -11.36
N HIS A 50 7.17 -3.03 -10.25
CA HIS A 50 5.94 -3.82 -10.21
C HIS A 50 4.82 -3.26 -11.10
N ALA A 51 4.82 -1.96 -11.38
CA ALA A 51 3.86 -1.36 -12.32
C ALA A 51 4.11 -1.78 -13.78
N LEU A 52 5.34 -2.21 -14.11
CA LEU A 52 5.72 -2.66 -15.46
C LEU A 52 5.24 -4.08 -15.78
N THR A 53 4.63 -4.79 -14.82
CA THR A 53 4.08 -6.14 -15.01
C THR A 53 2.85 -6.18 -15.93
N VAL A 54 2.27 -5.01 -16.22
CA VAL A 54 1.14 -4.82 -17.15
C VAL A 54 1.48 -3.73 -18.19
N PRO A 55 0.74 -3.65 -19.31
CA PRO A 55 0.85 -2.53 -20.24
C PRO A 55 0.71 -1.18 -19.52
N HIS A 56 1.60 -0.24 -19.83
CA HIS A 56 1.63 1.08 -19.24
C HIS A 56 2.10 2.11 -20.28
N ASP A 57 1.69 3.36 -20.07
CA ASP A 57 2.23 4.51 -20.79
C ASP A 57 3.32 5.18 -19.92
N PRO A 58 4.52 5.43 -20.48
CA PRO A 58 5.60 6.09 -19.74
C PRO A 58 5.25 7.48 -19.19
N ALA A 59 4.45 8.28 -19.89
CA ALA A 59 4.14 9.65 -19.45
C ALA A 59 3.23 9.66 -18.21
N PRO A 60 2.08 8.96 -18.18
CA PRO A 60 1.28 8.76 -16.98
C PRO A 60 2.06 8.11 -15.83
N LEU A 61 2.93 7.14 -16.09
CA LEU A 61 3.74 6.52 -15.02
C LEU A 61 4.64 7.55 -14.33
N ARG A 62 5.35 8.38 -15.10
CA ARG A 62 6.18 9.47 -14.54
C ARG A 62 5.37 10.48 -13.74
N GLN A 63 4.18 10.84 -14.25
CA GLN A 63 3.28 11.75 -13.53
C GLN A 63 2.82 11.14 -12.21
N ARG A 64 2.39 9.87 -12.21
CA ARG A 64 1.96 9.16 -10.99
C ARG A 64 3.07 8.99 -9.99
N LEU A 65 4.29 8.74 -10.44
CA LEU A 65 5.46 8.68 -9.56
C LEU A 65 5.70 10.02 -8.84
N ARG A 66 5.64 11.15 -9.57
CA ARG A 66 5.76 12.49 -8.95
C ARG A 66 4.65 12.78 -7.96
N GLU A 67 3.40 12.55 -8.36
CA GLU A 67 2.22 12.76 -7.51
C GLU A 67 2.30 11.92 -6.24
N MET A 68 2.66 10.64 -6.35
CA MET A 68 2.70 9.71 -5.23
C MET A 68 3.82 10.01 -4.24
N ARG A 69 5.02 10.39 -4.72
CA ARG A 69 6.13 10.84 -3.87
C ARG A 69 5.76 12.09 -3.07
N THR A 70 5.10 13.04 -3.73
CA THR A 70 4.59 14.27 -3.08
C THR A 70 3.51 13.94 -2.06
N LEU A 71 2.58 13.03 -2.40
CA LEU A 71 1.52 12.58 -1.48
C LEU A 71 2.06 11.82 -0.27
N PHE A 72 3.15 11.05 -0.39
CA PHE A 72 3.77 10.39 0.76
C PHE A 72 4.14 11.44 1.83
N LEU A 73 4.86 12.49 1.41
CA LEU A 73 5.22 13.60 2.29
C LEU A 73 3.99 14.37 2.79
N ALA A 74 3.02 14.67 1.90
CA ALA A 74 1.81 15.40 2.27
C ALA A 74 0.91 14.64 3.26
N CYS A 75 0.97 13.31 3.26
CA CYS A 75 0.24 12.45 4.20
C CYS A 75 0.96 12.25 5.54
N GLY A 76 2.12 12.89 5.75
CA GLY A 76 2.83 12.89 7.04
C GLY A 76 3.97 11.88 7.16
N LEU A 77 4.40 11.26 6.06
CA LEU A 77 5.63 10.46 6.08
C LEU A 77 6.83 11.41 6.18
N ASP A 78 7.58 11.30 7.26
CA ASP A 78 8.69 12.18 7.61
C ASP A 78 10.02 11.56 7.16
N PRO A 79 10.76 12.17 6.22
CA PRO A 79 12.02 11.61 5.72
C PRO A 79 13.16 11.61 6.74
N ALA A 80 13.00 12.28 7.89
CA ALA A 80 13.91 12.17 9.02
C ALA A 80 13.64 10.92 9.89
N ARG A 81 12.47 10.30 9.75
CA ARG A 81 12.03 9.14 10.54
C ARG A 81 11.93 7.85 9.72
N ALA A 82 11.48 7.97 8.47
CA ALA A 82 11.38 6.87 7.53
C ALA A 82 12.29 7.09 6.31
N THR A 83 12.73 6.00 5.69
CA THR A 83 13.43 6.04 4.41
C THR A 83 12.40 5.98 3.29
N LEU A 84 12.32 7.06 2.51
CA LEU A 84 11.39 7.20 1.38
C LEU A 84 12.14 7.00 0.07
N PHE A 85 11.71 6.07 -0.78
CA PHE A 85 12.47 5.73 -1.98
C PHE A 85 11.58 5.27 -3.15
N VAL A 86 12.17 5.20 -4.35
CA VAL A 86 11.57 4.54 -5.52
C VAL A 86 12.29 3.22 -5.75
N GLN A 87 11.53 2.15 -6.01
CA GLN A 87 12.07 0.79 -6.12
C GLN A 87 13.16 0.71 -7.20
N SER A 88 12.95 1.30 -8.38
CA SER A 88 13.92 1.31 -9.47
C SER A 88 15.22 2.08 -9.18
N ASP A 89 15.22 3.02 -8.22
CA ASP A 89 16.42 3.79 -7.83
C ASP A 89 17.39 2.97 -6.96
N VAL A 90 17.00 1.75 -6.57
CA VAL A 90 17.78 0.83 -5.75
C VAL A 90 18.02 -0.46 -6.55
N PRO A 91 19.15 -0.57 -7.29
CA PRO A 91 19.41 -1.68 -8.22
C PRO A 91 19.35 -3.08 -7.59
N ALA A 92 19.63 -3.17 -6.29
CA ALA A 92 19.61 -4.42 -5.54
C ALA A 92 18.26 -5.17 -5.64
N HIS A 93 17.14 -4.46 -5.79
CA HIS A 93 15.82 -5.08 -5.98
C HIS A 93 15.77 -5.96 -7.23
N SER A 94 16.21 -5.42 -8.36
CA SER A 94 16.25 -6.15 -9.63
C SER A 94 17.31 -7.25 -9.62
N GLU A 95 18.50 -6.96 -9.08
CA GLU A 95 19.58 -7.94 -9.00
C GLU A 95 19.20 -9.14 -8.13
N LEU A 96 18.71 -8.91 -6.91
CA LEU A 96 18.26 -10.01 -6.05
C LEU A 96 17.01 -10.69 -6.61
N GLY A 97 16.10 -9.93 -7.24
CA GLY A 97 14.92 -10.48 -7.92
C GLY A 97 15.30 -11.58 -8.90
N TYR A 98 16.30 -11.34 -9.75
CA TYR A 98 16.81 -12.35 -10.68
C TYR A 98 17.43 -13.56 -9.98
N LEU A 99 18.22 -13.35 -8.92
CA LEU A 99 18.79 -14.47 -8.16
C LEU A 99 17.70 -15.34 -7.52
N LEU A 100 16.62 -14.74 -7.03
CA LEU A 100 15.48 -15.45 -6.46
C LEU A 100 14.61 -16.14 -7.52
N GLU A 101 14.55 -15.62 -8.75
CA GLU A 101 13.97 -16.35 -9.89
C GLU A 101 14.72 -17.66 -10.15
N CYS A 102 16.05 -17.68 -9.99
CA CYS A 102 16.85 -18.91 -10.11
C CYS A 102 16.61 -19.92 -8.98
N VAL A 103 16.01 -19.50 -7.86
CA VAL A 103 15.65 -20.37 -6.73
C VAL A 103 14.18 -20.82 -6.78
N ALA A 104 13.31 -20.01 -7.36
CA ALA A 104 11.89 -20.31 -7.50
C ALA A 104 11.64 -21.45 -8.49
N HIS A 105 10.61 -22.24 -8.23
CA HIS A 105 10.13 -23.25 -9.17
C HIS A 105 8.93 -22.72 -9.94
N THR A 106 8.86 -23.05 -11.23
CA THR A 106 7.74 -22.67 -12.11
C THR A 106 6.38 -23.11 -11.56
N GLY A 107 6.32 -24.26 -10.89
CA GLY A 107 5.09 -24.75 -10.24
C GLY A 107 4.57 -23.83 -9.14
N GLU A 108 5.45 -23.14 -8.41
CA GLU A 108 5.07 -22.20 -7.34
C GLU A 108 4.46 -20.93 -7.94
N LEU A 109 5.14 -20.37 -8.94
CA LEU A 109 4.68 -19.18 -9.67
C LEU A 109 3.36 -19.45 -10.41
N ASN A 110 3.19 -20.62 -11.02
CA ASN A 110 1.96 -21.03 -11.69
C ASN A 110 0.75 -21.15 -10.75
N ARG A 111 0.96 -21.36 -9.45
CA ARG A 111 -0.11 -21.46 -8.45
C ARG A 111 -0.52 -20.10 -7.89
N MET A 112 0.17 -19.02 -8.23
CA MET A 112 -0.16 -17.68 -7.75
C MET A 112 -1.53 -17.25 -8.25
N ILE A 113 -2.45 -16.94 -7.32
CA ILE A 113 -3.83 -16.55 -7.63
C ILE A 113 -3.82 -15.30 -8.50
N GLN A 114 -3.02 -14.29 -8.14
CA GLN A 114 -2.92 -13.05 -8.90
C GLN A 114 -2.43 -13.25 -10.35
N PHE A 115 -1.53 -14.21 -10.59
CA PHE A 115 -1.09 -14.54 -11.96
C PHE A 115 -2.24 -15.14 -12.76
N LYS A 116 -2.96 -16.10 -12.17
CA LYS A 116 -4.12 -16.75 -12.82
C LYS A 116 -5.24 -15.76 -13.12
N GLU A 117 -5.59 -14.90 -12.17
CA GLU A 117 -6.68 -13.94 -12.32
C GLU A 117 -6.34 -12.86 -13.34
N LYS A 118 -5.14 -12.27 -13.28
CA LYS A 118 -4.72 -11.22 -14.23
C LYS A 118 -4.42 -11.75 -15.62
N GLY A 119 -4.08 -13.04 -15.74
CA GLY A 119 -3.81 -13.70 -17.01
C GLY A 119 -5.02 -14.33 -17.69
N ARG A 120 -6.13 -14.58 -16.97
CA ARG A 120 -7.28 -15.36 -17.46
C ARG A 120 -7.84 -14.85 -18.79
N ASP A 121 -7.99 -13.53 -18.91
CA ASP A 121 -8.65 -12.88 -20.04
C ASP A 121 -7.64 -12.20 -20.99
N GLN A 122 -6.35 -12.51 -20.86
CA GLN A 122 -5.29 -11.91 -21.67
C GLN A 122 -4.81 -12.90 -22.73
N PRO A 123 -4.76 -12.53 -24.03
CA PRO A 123 -4.29 -13.43 -25.09
C PRO A 123 -2.80 -13.79 -24.92
N GLN A 124 -2.03 -12.90 -24.30
CA GLN A 124 -0.64 -13.10 -23.91
C GLN A 124 -0.40 -12.39 -22.58
N THR A 125 0.42 -12.98 -21.72
CA THR A 125 0.84 -12.38 -20.45
C THR A 125 2.32 -12.03 -20.50
N ARG A 126 2.71 -10.94 -19.83
CA ARG A 126 4.13 -10.57 -19.69
C ARG A 126 4.82 -11.61 -18.81
N ALA A 127 6.05 -11.99 -19.16
CA ALA A 127 6.88 -12.84 -18.30
C ALA A 127 7.03 -12.24 -16.89
N SER A 128 7.15 -10.91 -16.79
CA SER A 128 7.21 -10.22 -15.50
C SER A 128 5.94 -10.36 -14.66
N LEU A 129 4.75 -10.59 -15.26
CA LEU A 129 3.55 -10.91 -14.48
C LEU A 129 3.65 -12.29 -13.81
N PHE A 130 4.43 -13.20 -14.39
CA PHE A 130 4.71 -14.52 -13.83
C PHE A 130 5.83 -14.47 -12.79
N THR A 131 6.88 -13.67 -13.03
CA THR A 131 8.07 -13.64 -12.17
C THR A 131 8.09 -12.57 -11.09
N TYR A 132 7.20 -11.56 -11.12
CA TYR A 132 7.16 -10.52 -10.07
C TYR A 132 7.07 -11.04 -8.62
N PRO A 133 6.50 -12.22 -8.31
CA PRO A 133 6.53 -12.73 -6.94
C PRO A 133 7.96 -12.93 -6.42
N ALA A 134 8.93 -13.27 -7.28
CA ALA A 134 10.35 -13.32 -6.92
C ALA A 134 10.93 -11.92 -6.67
N LEU A 135 10.55 -10.93 -7.48
CA LEU A 135 10.90 -9.52 -7.23
C LEU A 135 10.30 -9.02 -5.90
N MET A 136 9.07 -9.40 -5.57
CA MET A 136 8.44 -9.07 -4.29
C MET A 136 9.16 -9.75 -3.11
N ALA A 137 9.62 -10.98 -3.28
CA ALA A 137 10.47 -11.62 -2.29
C ALA A 137 11.80 -10.87 -2.12
N ALA A 138 12.42 -10.41 -3.20
CA ALA A 138 13.63 -9.59 -3.13
C ALA A 138 13.39 -8.28 -2.37
N ASP A 139 12.27 -7.60 -2.65
CA ASP A 139 11.87 -6.40 -1.93
C ASP A 139 11.87 -6.63 -0.42
N ILE A 140 11.28 -7.74 0.05
CA ILE A 140 11.15 -8.05 1.48
C ILE A 140 12.50 -8.42 2.11
N LEU A 141 13.26 -9.30 1.45
CA LEU A 141 14.46 -9.93 2.02
C LEU A 141 15.65 -8.96 2.08
N LEU A 142 15.76 -8.01 1.16
CA LEU A 142 16.86 -7.03 1.11
C LEU A 142 16.96 -6.16 2.38
N TYR A 143 15.84 -5.87 3.04
CA TYR A 143 15.81 -5.00 4.22
C TYR A 143 15.83 -5.78 5.54
N ARG A 144 16.05 -7.09 5.49
CA ARG A 144 16.05 -8.00 6.66
C ARG A 144 14.77 -7.85 7.49
N THR A 145 13.66 -7.73 6.79
CA THR A 145 12.33 -7.55 7.39
C THR A 145 12.01 -8.72 8.31
N THR A 146 11.75 -8.44 9.59
CA THR A 146 11.45 -9.49 10.58
C THR A 146 9.98 -9.88 10.59
N GLU A 147 9.10 -8.90 10.37
CA GLU A 147 7.65 -9.09 10.35
C GLU A 147 7.04 -8.41 9.12
N VAL A 148 6.15 -9.13 8.43
CA VAL A 148 5.41 -8.58 7.30
C VAL A 148 3.91 -8.68 7.61
N PRO A 149 3.27 -7.55 7.98
CA PRO A 149 1.84 -7.51 8.20
C PRO A 149 1.12 -7.61 6.84
N VAL A 150 0.36 -8.67 6.62
CA VAL A 150 -0.32 -8.90 5.34
C VAL A 150 -1.80 -9.21 5.49
N GLY A 151 -2.60 -8.59 4.62
CA GLY A 151 -3.97 -9.04 4.38
C GLY A 151 -4.01 -10.33 3.56
N ASP A 152 -5.18 -10.96 3.52
CA ASP A 152 -5.41 -12.23 2.81
C ASP A 152 -4.98 -12.19 1.34
N ASP A 153 -5.05 -11.02 0.70
CA ASP A 153 -4.73 -10.80 -0.71
C ASP A 153 -3.22 -10.83 -1.04
N GLN A 154 -2.36 -10.61 -0.04
CA GLN A 154 -0.89 -10.65 -0.20
C GLN A 154 -0.24 -11.82 0.53
N ARG A 155 -1.00 -12.60 1.30
CA ARG A 155 -0.50 -13.74 2.10
C ARG A 155 0.32 -14.71 1.26
N GLN A 156 -0.18 -15.07 0.07
CA GLN A 156 0.49 -16.04 -0.81
C GLN A 156 1.88 -15.58 -1.27
N HIS A 157 2.08 -14.27 -1.50
CA HIS A 157 3.37 -13.74 -1.92
C HIS A 157 4.39 -13.75 -0.78
N VAL A 158 3.96 -13.48 0.45
CA VAL A 158 4.86 -13.51 1.62
C VAL A 158 5.22 -14.94 1.99
N GLU A 159 4.29 -15.88 1.86
CA GLU A 159 4.63 -17.31 2.00
C GLU A 159 5.67 -17.73 0.96
N LEU A 160 5.53 -17.29 -0.30
CA LEU A 160 6.57 -17.54 -1.31
C LEU A 160 7.91 -16.91 -0.91
N ALA A 161 7.93 -15.66 -0.42
CA ALA A 161 9.18 -15.02 0.02
C ALA A 161 9.86 -15.82 1.15
N ARG A 162 9.09 -16.38 2.08
CA ARG A 162 9.59 -17.27 3.14
C ARG A 162 10.15 -18.55 2.56
N ASP A 163 9.42 -19.21 1.66
CA ASP A 163 9.85 -20.46 1.01
C ASP A 163 11.15 -20.27 0.22
N LEU A 164 11.28 -19.17 -0.51
CA LEU A 164 12.51 -18.81 -1.23
C LEU A 164 13.66 -18.52 -0.28
N ALA A 165 13.44 -17.78 0.81
CA ALA A 165 14.46 -17.53 1.82
C ALA A 165 14.96 -18.82 2.48
N MET A 166 14.05 -19.69 2.92
CA MET A 166 14.39 -20.99 3.53
C MET A 166 15.14 -21.89 2.56
N ARG A 167 14.69 -21.95 1.29
CA ARG A 167 15.35 -22.76 0.26
C ARG A 167 16.74 -22.23 -0.05
N PHE A 168 16.89 -20.93 -0.26
CA PHE A 168 18.19 -20.31 -0.49
C PHE A 168 19.13 -20.63 0.67
N ASN A 169 18.68 -20.42 1.91
CA ASN A 169 19.49 -20.66 3.10
C ASN A 169 19.94 -22.12 3.24
N ARG A 170 19.06 -23.08 2.93
CA ARG A 170 19.39 -24.50 2.97
C ARG A 170 20.39 -24.92 1.89
N THR A 171 20.28 -24.33 0.70
CA THR A 171 21.13 -24.70 -0.45
C THR A 171 22.50 -24.03 -0.40
N TYR A 172 22.56 -22.75 -0.05
CA TYR A 172 23.76 -21.91 -0.21
C TYR A 172 24.35 -21.41 1.12
N GLY A 173 23.67 -21.64 2.25
CA GLY A 173 24.04 -21.16 3.58
C GLY A 173 23.18 -19.99 4.06
N ALA A 174 23.19 -19.75 5.37
CA ALA A 174 22.29 -18.79 6.02
C ALA A 174 22.61 -17.34 5.62
N VAL A 175 21.82 -16.77 4.71
CA VAL A 175 21.93 -15.38 4.23
C VAL A 175 20.72 -14.56 4.63
N PHE A 176 19.51 -15.09 4.43
CA PHE A 176 18.27 -14.34 4.64
C PHE A 176 17.64 -14.57 6.00
N THR A 177 17.15 -13.51 6.61
CA THR A 177 16.13 -13.59 7.66
C THR A 177 14.82 -14.06 7.04
N VAL A 178 14.20 -15.09 7.60
CA VAL A 178 12.88 -15.56 7.15
C VAL A 178 11.81 -14.71 7.85
N PRO A 179 11.03 -13.90 7.11
CA PRO A 179 10.07 -12.96 7.72
C PRO A 179 8.89 -13.70 8.34
N GLU A 180 8.43 -13.30 9.51
CA GLU A 180 7.19 -13.78 10.10
C GLU A 180 5.97 -13.09 9.49
N ILE A 181 4.92 -13.87 9.23
CA ILE A 181 3.63 -13.33 8.77
C ILE A 181 2.85 -12.89 10.00
N THR A 182 2.54 -11.60 10.08
CA THR A 182 1.71 -11.05 11.14
C THR A 182 0.36 -10.59 10.59
N VAL A 183 -0.64 -10.60 11.46
CA VAL A 183 -1.96 -10.05 11.13
C VAL A 183 -1.84 -8.52 11.24
N PRO A 184 -2.19 -7.76 10.19
CA PRO A 184 -2.21 -6.31 10.31
C PRO A 184 -3.22 -5.89 11.39
N PRO A 185 -2.92 -4.88 12.21
CA PRO A 185 -3.94 -4.23 13.01
C PRO A 185 -5.06 -3.75 12.08
N VAL A 186 -6.31 -3.78 12.58
CA VAL A 186 -7.51 -3.49 11.79
C VAL A 186 -7.37 -2.11 11.13
N ALA A 187 -7.02 -2.11 9.86
CA ALA A 187 -6.96 -0.91 9.04
C ALA A 187 -8.35 -0.63 8.48
N ALA A 188 -8.75 0.64 8.42
CA ALA A 188 -10.04 1.03 7.88
C ALA A 188 -10.17 0.54 6.42
N ARG A 189 -11.21 -0.26 6.18
CA ARG A 189 -11.44 -0.91 4.88
C ARG A 189 -12.50 -0.14 4.12
N VAL A 190 -12.08 0.88 3.37
CA VAL A 190 -12.99 1.74 2.61
C VAL A 190 -13.49 1.02 1.35
N MET A 191 -14.81 0.88 1.23
CA MET A 191 -15.48 0.28 0.09
C MET A 191 -15.88 1.35 -0.94
N ASP A 192 -16.11 0.93 -2.18
CA ASP A 192 -16.55 1.81 -3.27
C ASP A 192 -17.94 2.39 -2.95
N LEU A 193 -18.12 3.70 -3.20
CA LEU A 193 -19.36 4.39 -2.86
C LEU A 193 -20.52 4.02 -3.78
N GLN A 194 -20.28 3.46 -4.97
CA GLN A 194 -21.31 2.99 -5.89
C GLN A 194 -21.49 1.46 -5.83
N ASP A 195 -20.45 0.72 -5.45
CA ASP A 195 -20.53 -0.72 -5.23
C ASP A 195 -19.91 -1.11 -3.87
N PRO A 196 -20.68 -1.04 -2.78
CA PRO A 196 -20.19 -1.33 -1.43
C PRO A 196 -19.65 -2.76 -1.20
N ALA A 197 -19.88 -3.70 -2.13
CA ALA A 197 -19.31 -5.04 -2.08
C ALA A 197 -17.85 -5.08 -2.55
N ARG A 198 -17.37 -4.02 -3.22
CA ARG A 198 -16.02 -3.91 -3.76
C ARG A 198 -15.19 -2.91 -2.97
N LYS A 199 -13.93 -3.29 -2.69
CA LYS A 199 -12.96 -2.36 -2.09
C LYS A 199 -12.74 -1.17 -3.03
N MET A 200 -12.68 0.04 -2.48
CA MET A 200 -12.32 1.23 -3.26
C MET A 200 -10.94 1.02 -3.91
N SER A 201 -10.90 1.08 -5.24
CA SER A 201 -9.70 0.76 -6.01
C SER A 201 -9.25 1.95 -6.86
N LYS A 202 -7.93 2.07 -7.03
CA LYS A 202 -7.27 3.10 -7.87
C LYS A 202 -7.56 2.93 -9.37
N SER A 203 -8.13 1.79 -9.78
CA SER A 203 -8.31 1.37 -11.18
C SER A 203 -9.75 0.93 -11.53
N ALA A 204 -10.73 1.21 -10.67
CA ALA A 204 -12.12 0.83 -10.93
C ALA A 204 -12.72 1.63 -12.10
N HIS A 205 -13.68 1.02 -12.79
CA HIS A 205 -14.37 1.61 -13.95
C HIS A 205 -15.40 2.64 -13.44
N GLY A 206 -14.98 3.90 -13.34
CA GLY A 206 -15.84 5.04 -13.02
C GLY A 206 -15.40 5.82 -11.79
N ASP A 207 -15.29 7.14 -11.93
CA ASP A 207 -14.79 8.02 -10.87
C ASP A 207 -15.81 8.29 -9.74
N ALA A 208 -17.08 7.95 -9.96
CA ALA A 208 -18.17 8.31 -9.05
C ALA A 208 -18.11 7.59 -7.69
N GLY A 209 -17.58 6.36 -7.67
CA GLY A 209 -17.46 5.51 -6.48
C GLY A 209 -16.19 5.73 -5.65
N VAL A 210 -15.23 6.47 -6.19
CA VAL A 210 -13.86 6.54 -5.67
C VAL A 210 -13.53 7.96 -5.26
N VAL A 211 -13.22 8.18 -3.98
CA VAL A 211 -12.72 9.48 -3.49
C VAL A 211 -11.20 9.49 -3.60
N PHE A 212 -10.64 10.38 -4.40
CA PHE A 212 -9.20 10.60 -4.52
C PHE A 212 -8.71 11.62 -3.49
N LEU A 213 -7.45 11.49 -3.06
CA LEU A 213 -6.89 12.39 -2.03
C LEU A 213 -6.84 13.85 -2.48
N LEU A 214 -6.70 14.07 -3.78
CA LEU A 214 -6.64 15.39 -4.40
C LEU A 214 -7.98 15.85 -4.98
N ASP A 215 -9.07 15.11 -4.73
CA ASP A 215 -10.41 15.58 -5.14
C ASP A 215 -10.73 16.92 -4.43
N PRO A 216 -11.20 17.93 -5.18
CA PRO A 216 -11.74 19.16 -4.62
C PRO A 216 -12.91 18.89 -3.65
N PRO A 217 -13.13 19.75 -2.64
CA PRO A 217 -14.20 19.55 -1.65
C PRO A 217 -15.60 19.34 -2.25
N ASP A 218 -15.94 20.07 -3.31
CA ASP A 218 -17.23 19.95 -4.01
C ASP A 218 -17.37 18.60 -4.75
N VAL A 219 -16.26 18.07 -5.29
CA VAL A 219 -16.21 16.74 -5.90
C VAL A 219 -16.43 15.66 -4.85
N VAL A 220 -15.74 15.74 -3.70
CA VAL A 220 -15.91 14.82 -2.57
C VAL A 220 -17.37 14.81 -2.11
N ALA A 221 -17.95 15.99 -1.85
CA ALA A 221 -19.33 16.12 -1.42
C ALA A 221 -20.32 15.51 -2.42
N ARG A 222 -20.12 15.74 -3.73
CA ARG A 222 -20.97 15.13 -4.77
C ARG A 222 -20.86 13.60 -4.81
N LYS A 223 -19.65 13.04 -4.70
CA LYS A 223 -19.43 11.58 -4.70
C LYS A 223 -20.10 10.93 -3.50
N VAL A 224 -19.91 11.48 -2.30
CA VAL A 224 -20.53 10.98 -1.06
C VAL A 224 -22.05 11.13 -1.09
N ALA A 225 -22.59 12.25 -1.58
CA ALA A 225 -24.03 12.44 -1.72
C ALA A 225 -24.69 11.36 -2.60
N ARG A 226 -23.98 10.91 -3.63
CA ARG A 226 -24.42 9.86 -4.57
C ARG A 226 -24.12 8.45 -4.09
N ALA A 227 -23.49 8.25 -2.93
CA ALA A 227 -23.18 6.92 -2.43
C ALA A 227 -24.44 6.03 -2.38
N VAL A 228 -24.32 4.80 -2.84
CA VAL A 228 -25.43 3.82 -2.86
C VAL A 228 -25.76 3.43 -1.43
N THR A 229 -27.04 3.52 -1.11
CA THR A 229 -27.63 3.11 0.17
C THR A 229 -28.82 2.21 -0.12
N ASP A 230 -29.25 1.45 0.88
CA ASP A 230 -30.53 0.75 0.81
C ASP A 230 -31.73 1.74 0.89
N SER A 231 -32.95 1.21 0.85
CA SER A 231 -34.21 1.98 0.85
C SER A 231 -34.97 1.91 2.19
N ASP A 232 -34.33 1.45 3.27
CA ASP A 232 -34.93 1.34 4.60
C ASP A 232 -35.33 2.73 5.13
N THR A 233 -36.52 2.82 5.74
CA THR A 233 -37.12 4.07 6.23
C THR A 233 -37.67 3.84 7.62
N GLY A 234 -36.85 4.11 8.63
CA GLY A 234 -37.19 3.88 10.03
C GLY A 234 -36.21 4.57 10.97
N PRO A 235 -36.53 4.67 12.28
CA PRO A 235 -35.65 5.29 13.27
C PRO A 235 -34.29 4.59 13.37
N ASP A 236 -34.23 3.28 13.09
CA ASP A 236 -33.02 2.45 13.10
C ASP A 236 -32.44 2.22 11.69
N ALA A 237 -32.83 3.04 10.72
CA ALA A 237 -32.35 2.92 9.35
C ALA A 237 -30.84 3.19 9.24
N VAL A 238 -30.29 4.06 10.09
CA VAL A 238 -28.84 4.31 10.15
C VAL A 238 -28.23 3.41 11.23
N ARG A 239 -27.74 2.24 10.82
CA ARG A 239 -27.03 1.30 11.72
C ARG A 239 -25.91 0.60 10.97
N HIS A 240 -24.88 0.21 11.71
CA HIS A 240 -23.80 -0.60 11.17
C HIS A 240 -24.24 -2.06 11.07
N ASP A 241 -24.52 -2.49 9.84
CA ASP A 241 -24.84 -3.87 9.50
C ASP A 241 -24.24 -4.16 8.11
N PRO A 242 -22.96 -4.57 8.03
CA PRO A 242 -22.30 -4.77 6.73
C PRO A 242 -22.95 -5.84 5.85
N ALA A 243 -23.70 -6.78 6.44
CA ALA A 243 -24.36 -7.85 5.71
C ALA A 243 -25.67 -7.38 5.07
N ALA A 244 -26.53 -6.71 5.84
CA ALA A 244 -27.82 -6.25 5.33
C ALA A 244 -27.76 -4.84 4.69
N LYS A 245 -26.81 -4.00 5.12
CA LYS A 245 -26.73 -2.57 4.80
C LYS A 245 -25.31 -2.13 4.45
N PRO A 246 -24.65 -2.79 3.48
CA PRO A 246 -23.24 -2.57 3.20
C PRO A 246 -22.89 -1.11 2.85
N GLY A 247 -23.79 -0.39 2.17
CA GLY A 247 -23.59 1.03 1.86
C GLY A 247 -23.61 1.95 3.10
N ILE A 248 -24.54 1.70 4.03
CA ILE A 248 -24.62 2.45 5.30
C ILE A 248 -23.46 2.08 6.21
N GLY A 249 -23.11 0.79 6.30
CA GLY A 249 -21.95 0.30 7.04
C GLY A 249 -20.66 0.98 6.57
N ASN A 250 -20.41 1.01 5.25
CA ASN A 250 -19.26 1.69 4.66
C ASN A 250 -19.22 3.19 5.01
N LEU A 251 -20.35 3.90 4.91
CA LEU A 251 -20.40 5.33 5.27
C LEU A 251 -20.12 5.59 6.75
N LEU A 252 -20.62 4.74 7.65
CA LEU A 252 -20.35 4.82 9.09
C LEU A 252 -18.87 4.54 9.40
N GLU A 253 -18.29 3.53 8.75
CA GLU A 253 -16.86 3.21 8.88
C GLU A 253 -15.97 4.35 8.37
N ILE A 254 -16.32 4.97 7.23
CA ILE A 254 -15.62 6.15 6.72
C ILE A 254 -15.73 7.31 7.71
N LEU A 255 -16.93 7.58 8.24
CA LEU A 255 -17.15 8.66 9.21
C LEU A 255 -16.27 8.46 10.44
N ALA A 256 -16.37 7.30 11.10
CA ALA A 256 -15.59 6.93 12.26
C ALA A 256 -14.09 7.05 12.01
N ALA A 257 -13.60 6.53 10.87
CA ALA A 257 -12.19 6.62 10.51
C ALA A 257 -11.73 8.06 10.22
N CYS A 258 -12.58 8.92 9.69
CA CYS A 258 -12.23 10.32 9.42
C CYS A 258 -12.25 11.19 10.69
N THR A 259 -13.16 10.92 11.62
CA THR A 259 -13.28 11.66 12.89
C THR A 259 -12.42 11.09 14.02
N GLY A 260 -11.88 9.88 13.86
CA GLY A 260 -11.13 9.19 14.92
C GLY A 260 -12.01 8.73 16.08
N THR A 261 -13.31 8.53 15.84
CA THR A 261 -14.29 8.09 16.83
C THR A 261 -14.65 6.62 16.61
N ASP A 262 -15.30 5.98 17.57
CA ASP A 262 -15.85 4.64 17.34
C ASP A 262 -17.13 4.68 16.48
N LEU A 263 -17.60 3.50 16.04
CA LEU A 263 -18.80 3.38 15.20
C LEU A 263 -20.09 3.83 15.90
N ALA A 264 -20.18 3.64 17.22
CA ALA A 264 -21.37 4.01 17.98
C ALA A 264 -21.48 5.54 18.08
N GLU A 265 -20.37 6.21 18.35
CA GLU A 265 -20.26 7.67 18.37
C GLU A 265 -20.44 8.28 16.98
N ALA A 266 -19.89 7.65 15.94
CA ALA A 266 -20.10 8.09 14.56
C ALA A 266 -21.59 7.99 14.14
N ALA A 267 -22.28 6.93 14.57
CA ALA A 267 -23.71 6.74 14.33
C ALA A 267 -24.59 7.63 15.22
N ALA A 268 -24.08 8.10 16.35
CA ALA A 268 -24.82 8.91 17.30
C ALA A 268 -25.42 10.15 16.61
N GLU A 269 -26.71 10.39 16.91
CA GLU A 269 -27.51 11.50 16.38
C GLU A 269 -27.73 11.49 14.86
N VAL A 270 -27.26 10.49 14.12
CA VAL A 270 -27.48 10.40 12.67
C VAL A 270 -28.73 9.59 12.38
N THR A 271 -29.85 10.28 12.21
CA THR A 271 -31.17 9.64 12.05
C THR A 271 -31.63 9.47 10.60
N THR A 272 -30.91 10.04 9.62
CA THR A 272 -31.29 9.98 8.20
C THR A 272 -30.07 9.78 7.30
N TYR A 273 -30.27 9.15 6.14
CA TYR A 273 -29.20 8.95 5.14
C TYR A 273 -28.65 10.28 4.61
N GLY A 274 -29.50 11.28 4.44
CA GLY A 274 -29.08 12.63 4.05
C GLY A 274 -28.19 13.30 5.10
N ARG A 275 -28.45 13.10 6.40
CA ARG A 275 -27.58 13.59 7.48
C ARG A 275 -26.26 12.80 7.52
N LEU A 276 -26.31 11.47 7.37
CA LEU A 276 -25.11 10.62 7.33
C LEU A 276 -24.17 11.06 6.20
N LYS A 277 -24.69 11.14 4.96
CA LYS A 277 -23.90 11.52 3.79
C LYS A 277 -23.27 12.91 3.92
N ARG A 278 -23.99 13.88 4.50
CA ARG A 278 -23.43 15.22 4.78
C ARG A 278 -22.29 15.16 5.79
N ARG A 279 -22.49 14.49 6.93
CA ARG A 279 -21.43 14.31 7.94
C ARG A 279 -20.20 13.62 7.38
N VAL A 280 -20.39 12.58 6.56
CA VAL A 280 -19.28 11.87 5.89
C VAL A 280 -18.54 12.81 4.94
N ALA A 281 -19.26 13.56 4.11
CA ALA A 281 -18.65 14.52 3.20
C ALA A 281 -17.83 15.56 3.96
N ASP A 282 -18.39 16.16 5.00
CA ASP A 282 -17.72 17.17 5.82
C ASP A 282 -16.46 16.59 6.50
N ALA A 283 -16.57 15.38 7.08
CA ALA A 283 -15.44 14.71 7.74
C ALA A 283 -14.31 14.35 6.76
N VAL A 284 -14.64 13.84 5.57
CA VAL A 284 -13.65 13.53 4.53
C VAL A 284 -12.99 14.80 4.00
N VAL A 285 -13.77 15.86 3.78
CA VAL A 285 -13.23 17.15 3.31
C VAL A 285 -12.26 17.73 4.33
N ALA A 286 -12.65 17.75 5.61
CA ALA A 286 -11.82 18.26 6.70
C ALA A 286 -10.54 17.42 6.88
N LEU A 287 -10.64 16.09 6.78
CA LEU A 287 -9.49 15.20 6.87
C LEU A 287 -8.48 15.43 5.74
N LEU A 288 -8.96 15.60 4.50
CA LEU A 288 -8.11 15.74 3.32
C LEU A 288 -7.63 17.17 3.07
N GLU A 289 -8.21 18.18 3.72
CA GLU A 289 -7.79 19.58 3.62
C GLU A 289 -6.30 19.81 3.94
N PRO A 290 -5.76 19.38 5.10
CA PRO A 290 -4.34 19.55 5.39
C PRO A 290 -3.44 18.80 4.40
N VAL A 291 -3.87 17.62 3.93
CA VAL A 291 -3.14 16.82 2.93
C VAL A 291 -3.07 17.58 1.59
N ARG A 292 -4.20 18.11 1.10
CA ARG A 292 -4.22 18.89 -0.15
C ARG A 292 -3.39 20.16 -0.04
N LYS A 293 -3.49 20.88 1.07
CA LYS A 293 -2.68 22.10 1.30
C LYS A 293 -1.20 21.76 1.26
N ARG A 294 -0.77 20.74 2.00
CA ARG A 294 0.63 20.31 2.04
C ARG A 294 1.12 19.79 0.69
N TYR A 295 0.26 19.12 -0.07
CA TYR A 295 0.58 18.67 -1.43
C TYR A 295 0.87 19.86 -2.34
N VAL A 296 0.05 20.92 -2.33
CA VAL A 296 0.28 22.12 -3.15
C VAL A 296 1.61 22.77 -2.79
N GLU A 297 1.88 22.96 -1.49
CA GLU A 297 3.15 23.52 -1.02
C GLU A 297 4.37 22.72 -1.51
N LEU A 298 4.30 21.39 -1.48
CA LEU A 298 5.38 20.51 -1.94
C LEU A 298 5.46 20.41 -3.47
N ALA A 299 4.33 20.53 -4.17
CA ALA A 299 4.30 20.54 -5.63
C ALA A 299 4.95 21.81 -6.22
N ASP A 300 4.93 22.91 -5.47
CA ASP A 300 5.63 24.14 -5.80
C ASP A 300 7.16 24.07 -5.54
N ASP A 301 7.64 23.06 -4.80
CA ASP A 301 9.06 22.75 -4.60
C ASP A 301 9.39 21.29 -4.98
N PRO A 302 9.37 20.96 -6.28
CA PRO A 302 9.69 19.62 -6.75
C PRO A 302 11.15 19.23 -6.45
N ALA A 303 12.06 20.19 -6.31
CA ALA A 303 13.47 19.93 -6.04
C ALA A 303 13.66 19.29 -4.66
N TYR A 304 12.97 19.81 -3.64
CA TYR A 304 12.97 19.20 -2.31
C TYR A 304 12.44 17.77 -2.33
N VAL A 305 11.35 17.49 -3.06
CA VAL A 305 10.79 16.14 -3.17
C VAL A 305 11.79 15.18 -3.82
N GLU A 306 12.47 15.60 -4.89
CA GLU A 306 13.53 14.79 -5.52
C GLU A 306 14.71 14.55 -4.57
N GLU A 307 15.17 15.58 -3.85
CA GLU A 307 16.27 15.47 -2.89
C GLU A 307 15.97 14.44 -1.79
N VAL A 308 14.76 14.49 -1.23
CA VAL A 308 14.31 13.54 -0.20
C VAL A 308 14.38 12.10 -0.71
N PHE A 309 13.85 11.84 -1.91
CA PHE A 309 13.82 10.48 -2.46
C PHE A 309 15.20 10.01 -2.93
N ALA A 310 16.05 10.91 -3.42
CA ALA A 310 17.44 10.60 -3.74
C ALA A 310 18.23 10.22 -2.48
N ALA A 311 18.10 10.99 -1.39
CA ALA A 311 18.71 10.67 -0.12
C ALA A 311 18.20 9.33 0.45
N GLY A 312 16.91 9.05 0.31
CA GLY A 312 16.35 7.76 0.71
C GLY A 312 16.84 6.59 -0.14
N ALA A 313 17.04 6.78 -1.44
CA ALA A 313 17.64 5.77 -2.31
C ALA A 313 19.08 5.44 -1.89
N GLU A 314 19.91 6.44 -1.53
CA GLU A 314 21.26 6.20 -1.00
C GLU A 314 21.23 5.39 0.30
N ARG A 315 20.31 5.71 1.23
CA ARG A 315 20.11 4.93 2.46
C ARG A 315 19.73 3.48 2.16
N CYS A 316 18.81 3.27 1.21
CA CYS A 316 18.43 1.93 0.79
C CYS A 316 19.60 1.18 0.14
N ARG A 317 20.41 1.81 -0.71
CA ARG A 317 21.59 1.16 -1.30
C ARG A 317 22.59 0.73 -0.23
N ALA A 318 22.86 1.58 0.76
CA ALA A 318 23.73 1.24 1.88
C ALA A 318 23.19 0.06 2.72
N GLU A 319 21.88 0.02 2.94
CA GLU A 319 21.22 -1.05 3.70
C GLU A 319 21.22 -2.39 2.94
N THR A 320 20.99 -2.35 1.63
CA THR A 320 20.73 -3.53 0.80
C THR A 320 22.01 -4.14 0.20
N ALA A 321 23.07 -3.35 0.01
CA ALA A 321 24.32 -3.81 -0.59
C ALA A 321 24.97 -4.99 0.16
N PRO A 322 25.06 -5.01 1.51
CA PRO A 322 25.62 -6.16 2.23
C PRO A 322 24.80 -7.45 2.02
N VAL A 323 23.47 -7.34 2.02
CA VAL A 323 22.58 -8.50 1.85
C VAL A 323 22.72 -9.09 0.45
N LEU A 324 22.75 -8.24 -0.58
CA LEU A 324 22.98 -8.67 -1.96
C LEU A 324 24.37 -9.28 -2.14
N ALA A 325 25.41 -8.68 -1.55
CA ALA A 325 26.77 -9.21 -1.61
C ALA A 325 26.87 -10.60 -0.98
N SER A 326 26.23 -10.81 0.18
CA SER A 326 26.15 -12.13 0.82
C SER A 326 25.42 -13.15 -0.05
N ALA A 327 24.30 -12.78 -0.67
CA ALA A 327 23.57 -13.65 -1.58
C ALA A 327 24.40 -14.03 -2.82
N ARG A 328 25.07 -13.05 -3.44
CA ARG A 328 25.97 -13.27 -4.59
C ARG A 328 27.11 -14.22 -4.22
N ALA A 329 27.80 -13.97 -3.10
CA ALA A 329 28.90 -14.81 -2.65
C ALA A 329 28.43 -16.25 -2.37
N ALA A 330 27.28 -16.42 -1.70
CA ALA A 330 26.74 -17.73 -1.35
C ALA A 330 26.39 -18.59 -2.58
N ILE A 331 25.94 -17.96 -3.68
CA ILE A 331 25.65 -18.66 -4.95
C ILE A 331 26.86 -18.71 -5.91
N GLY A 332 28.03 -18.23 -5.48
CA GLY A 332 29.30 -18.33 -6.23
C GLY A 332 29.57 -17.19 -7.23
N LEU A 333 28.86 -16.07 -7.12
CA LEU A 333 29.12 -14.86 -7.89
C LEU A 333 30.09 -13.93 -7.14
N ARG A 334 30.87 -13.15 -7.90
CA ARG A 334 31.74 -12.08 -7.38
C ARG A 334 31.03 -10.75 -7.44
#